data_AF-A0AAJ0EMX7-F1
#
_entry.id   AF-A0AAJ0EMX7-F1
#
_cell.length_a   1.000
_cell.length_b   1.000
_cell.length_c   1.000
_cell.angle_alpha   90.00
_cell.angle_beta   90.00
_cell.angle_gamma   90.00
#
_symmetry.space_group_name_H-M   'P 1'
#
loop_
_entity.id
_entity.type
_entity.pdbx_description
1 polymer ?
#
loop_
_entity_poly.entity_id
_entity_poly.type
_entity_poly.pdbx_seq_one_letter_code
_entity_poly.pdbx_strand_id
1 'polypeptide(L)'
;MTSATEWHLDKLLAPDITTYLGKLTRDQPSSSSQLMPLHIASATGLDAVVKQILKETPAEVVSKDVRGRTPLFYAVQCPLTRSSTIQLLLQQQTDVDGKTVPENQPELLLEHCCRKGLFRLATCFLEHKVRHDLQHLLRLALLALTASLPGRSSSDRAVLIRRLIRHGANPNGMVRATDVDVDKRPLLLEMALTSHSATKRLLAIRGADVNIQDKYGHTALSWLLLENHSARKTVALLLKCGAKLQPRSLEGIIRDTTFRTHQELVTLLSRRENTFELFRLLYKHCNSHAAKGQTEVNFLASMPRESAILARMSDRDINDIRKGNVFPISPYFDLILAPKSHHGSQGQRQQDVVW
;
A
#
# COMPACT_ATOMS: atom_id res chain seq x y z
N MET A 1 28.82 -3.02 20.77
CA MET A 1 30.09 -2.68 20.11
C MET A 1 30.04 -1.40 19.28
N THR A 2 28.86 -0.82 18.99
CA THR A 2 28.72 0.35 18.12
C THR A 2 29.08 1.70 18.76
N SER A 3 28.87 1.89 20.06
CA SER A 3 29.10 3.21 20.70
C SER A 3 30.56 3.65 20.73
N ALA A 4 31.50 2.72 20.84
CA ALA A 4 32.94 3.03 20.86
C ALA A 4 33.45 3.45 19.48
N THR A 5 32.99 2.78 18.40
CA THR A 5 33.30 3.16 17.03
C THR A 5 32.61 4.47 16.61
N GLU A 6 31.39 4.71 17.12
CA GLU A 6 30.63 5.95 16.90
C GLU A 6 31.30 7.16 17.56
N TRP A 7 31.80 7.02 18.80
CA TRP A 7 32.57 8.05 19.49
C TRP A 7 33.87 8.40 18.75
N HIS A 8 34.56 7.40 18.19
CA HIS A 8 35.79 7.63 17.43
C HIS A 8 35.53 8.37 16.11
N LEU A 9 34.45 8.03 15.39
CA LEU A 9 34.04 8.74 14.17
C LEU A 9 33.63 10.19 14.44
N ASP A 10 32.90 10.45 15.52
CA ASP A 10 32.55 11.82 15.94
C ASP A 10 33.81 12.65 16.23
N LYS A 11 34.81 12.06 16.87
CA LYS A 11 36.07 12.74 17.19
C LYS A 11 36.94 13.03 15.96
N LEU A 12 36.88 12.17 14.94
CA LEU A 12 37.66 12.28 13.71
C LEU A 12 37.02 13.26 12.70
N LEU A 13 35.69 13.20 12.52
CA LEU A 13 34.99 14.01 11.51
C LEU A 13 34.59 15.40 12.03
N ALA A 14 34.35 15.57 13.33
CA ALA A 14 33.99 16.88 13.90
C ALA A 14 35.02 18.00 13.66
N PRO A 15 36.35 17.80 13.82
CA PRO A 15 37.33 18.87 13.59
C PRO A 15 37.41 19.30 12.12
N ASP A 16 37.34 18.35 11.18
CA ASP A 16 37.41 18.64 9.73
C ASP A 16 36.14 19.35 9.24
N ILE A 17 34.98 18.92 9.73
CA ILE A 17 33.71 19.56 9.41
C ILE A 17 33.61 20.93 10.09
N THR A 18 34.06 21.09 11.33
CA THR A 18 34.04 22.40 12.01
C THR A 18 35.03 23.39 11.38
N THR A 19 36.20 22.95 10.92
CA THR A 19 37.11 23.82 10.15
C THR A 19 36.56 24.16 8.76
N TYR A 20 35.89 23.23 8.09
CA TYR A 20 35.22 23.49 6.82
C TYR A 20 34.04 24.46 6.98
N LEU A 21 33.22 24.28 8.02
CA LEU A 21 32.12 25.19 8.36
C LEU A 21 32.62 26.57 8.80
N GLY A 22 33.71 26.64 9.58
CA GLY A 22 34.35 27.90 9.98
C GLY A 22 34.94 28.70 8.82
N LYS A 23 35.29 28.05 7.71
CA LYS A 23 35.67 28.70 6.46
C LYS A 23 34.43 29.23 5.72
N LEU A 24 33.36 28.43 5.64
CA LEU A 24 32.07 28.83 5.04
C LEU A 24 31.36 29.99 5.76
N THR A 25 31.55 30.17 7.07
CA THR A 25 30.98 31.31 7.80
C THR A 25 31.74 32.62 7.59
N ARG A 26 33.00 32.57 7.14
CA ARG A 26 33.82 33.77 6.86
C ARG A 26 33.63 34.29 5.45
N ASP A 27 33.34 33.41 4.50
CA ASP A 27 32.99 33.77 3.14
C ASP A 27 31.47 33.94 3.03
N GLN A 28 30.98 35.16 2.79
CA GLN A 28 29.56 35.41 2.48
C GLN A 28 29.07 34.42 1.42
N PRO A 29 27.91 33.75 1.61
CA PRO A 29 27.47 32.70 0.71
C PRO A 29 27.27 33.27 -0.69
N SER A 30 28.04 32.77 -1.64
CA SER A 30 27.82 33.03 -3.06
C SER A 30 26.39 32.57 -3.43
N SER A 31 25.73 33.40 -4.22
CA SER A 31 24.28 33.59 -4.34
C SER A 31 23.44 32.43 -4.89
N SER A 32 23.92 31.19 -4.90
CA SER A 32 23.18 30.06 -5.49
C SER A 32 22.57 29.07 -4.49
N SER A 33 23.02 29.04 -3.22
CA SER A 33 22.37 28.25 -2.17
C SER A 33 22.61 28.86 -0.78
N GLN A 34 21.59 29.50 -0.21
CA GLN A 34 21.60 30.04 1.16
C GLN A 34 21.56 28.89 2.20
N LEU A 35 22.56 28.01 2.17
CA LEU A 35 22.68 26.82 3.00
C LEU A 35 23.52 27.17 4.23
N MET A 36 22.89 27.27 5.39
CA MET A 36 23.59 27.63 6.63
C MET A 36 24.36 26.44 7.23
N PRO A 37 25.44 26.69 8.00
CA PRO A 37 26.27 25.65 8.62
C PRO A 37 25.46 24.60 9.39
N LEU A 38 24.43 25.03 10.11
CA LEU A 38 23.57 24.13 10.87
C LEU A 38 22.79 23.14 9.98
N HIS A 39 22.42 23.50 8.74
CA HIS A 39 21.77 22.57 7.80
C HIS A 39 22.68 21.39 7.47
N ILE A 40 23.96 21.67 7.22
CA ILE A 40 24.98 20.67 6.86
C ILE A 40 25.28 19.80 8.09
N ALA A 41 25.51 20.41 9.25
CA ALA A 41 25.75 19.69 10.50
C ALA A 41 24.57 18.79 10.91
N SER A 42 23.34 19.23 10.62
CA SER A 42 22.12 18.45 10.88
C SER A 42 22.01 17.24 9.95
N ALA A 43 22.43 17.38 8.68
CA ALA A 43 22.48 16.27 7.72
C ALA A 43 23.51 15.20 8.07
N THR A 44 24.60 15.55 8.78
CA THR A 44 25.66 14.62 9.17
C THR A 44 25.38 13.91 10.49
N GLY A 45 24.49 14.43 11.34
CA GLY A 45 24.11 13.79 12.60
C GLY A 45 25.17 13.86 13.70
N LEU A 46 26.10 14.82 13.60
CA LEU A 46 27.16 15.05 14.56
C LEU A 46 26.65 15.92 15.72
N ASP A 47 26.17 15.27 16.78
CA ASP A 47 25.55 15.96 17.93
C ASP A 47 26.46 17.00 18.58
N ALA A 48 27.77 16.76 18.63
CA ALA A 48 28.74 17.70 19.19
C ALA A 48 28.83 19.00 18.36
N VAL A 49 28.87 18.86 17.04
CA VAL A 49 28.93 20.00 16.10
C VAL A 49 27.61 20.78 16.14
N VAL A 50 26.48 20.07 16.12
CA VAL A 50 25.15 20.69 16.26
C VAL A 50 25.07 21.47 17.57
N LYS A 51 25.43 20.88 18.72
CA LYS A 51 25.42 21.59 20.02
C LYS A 51 26.32 22.82 20.04
N GLN A 52 27.48 22.76 19.40
CA GLN A 52 28.41 23.89 19.37
C GLN A 52 27.83 25.05 18.54
N ILE A 53 27.33 24.77 17.34
CA ILE A 53 26.69 25.77 16.48
C ILE A 53 25.48 26.37 17.19
N LEU A 54 24.67 25.56 17.87
CA LEU A 54 23.49 26.06 18.61
C LEU A 54 23.85 26.96 19.81
N LYS A 55 25.02 26.79 20.42
CA LYS A 55 25.52 27.70 21.46
C LYS A 55 25.97 29.04 20.90
N GLU A 56 26.59 29.04 19.72
CA GLU A 56 27.13 30.24 19.08
C GLU A 56 26.03 31.04 18.36
N THR A 57 25.13 30.34 17.66
CA THR A 57 24.08 30.93 16.83
C THR A 57 22.73 30.23 17.05
N PRO A 58 22.03 30.48 18.18
CA PRO A 58 20.75 29.82 18.51
C PRO A 58 19.63 30.14 17.51
N ALA A 59 19.69 31.28 16.81
CA ALA A 59 18.71 31.65 15.79
C ALA A 59 18.77 30.76 14.53
N GLU A 60 19.86 30.01 14.30
CA GLU A 60 19.98 29.14 13.13
C GLU A 60 19.04 27.93 13.17
N VAL A 61 18.54 27.55 14.35
CA VAL A 61 17.68 26.37 14.58
C VAL A 61 16.47 26.31 13.64
N VAL A 62 15.90 27.48 13.34
CA VAL A 62 14.70 27.66 12.51
C VAL A 62 15.00 28.33 11.16
N SER A 63 16.28 28.51 10.84
CA SER A 63 16.69 29.09 9.57
C SER A 63 16.20 28.25 8.39
N LYS A 64 15.93 28.91 7.26
CA LYS A 64 15.44 28.25 6.05
C LYS A 64 16.42 28.46 4.92
N ASP A 65 16.63 27.41 4.13
CA ASP A 65 17.32 27.51 2.86
C ASP A 65 16.44 28.15 1.76
N VAL A 66 17.01 28.30 0.56
CA VAL A 66 16.30 28.82 -0.63
C VAL A 66 15.06 28.02 -1.04
N ARG A 67 14.88 26.79 -0.55
CA ARG A 67 13.71 25.93 -0.79
C ARG A 67 12.77 25.91 0.42
N GLY A 68 13.01 26.75 1.43
CA GLY A 68 12.20 26.83 2.64
C GLY A 68 12.42 25.67 3.62
N ARG A 69 13.52 24.92 3.54
CA ARG A 69 13.84 23.77 4.40
C ARG A 69 14.65 24.18 5.62
N THR A 70 14.34 23.61 6.78
CA THR A 70 15.07 23.85 8.04
C THR A 70 16.19 22.85 8.27
N PRO A 71 17.13 23.11 9.20
CA PRO A 71 18.12 22.13 9.61
C PRO A 71 17.50 20.80 10.08
N LEU A 72 16.36 20.85 10.77
CA LEU A 72 15.60 19.66 11.14
C LEU A 72 15.11 18.85 9.93
N PHE A 73 14.72 19.51 8.83
CA PHE A 73 14.36 18.82 7.58
C PHE A 73 15.53 18.03 7.01
N TYR A 74 16.73 18.62 7.02
CA TYR A 74 17.94 17.92 6.58
C TYR A 74 18.30 16.74 7.49
N ALA A 75 18.13 16.90 8.82
CA ALA A 75 18.30 15.82 9.77
C ALA A 75 17.35 14.63 9.52
N VAL A 76 16.10 14.90 9.16
CA VAL A 76 15.11 13.85 8.86
C VAL A 76 15.33 13.21 7.48
N GLN A 77 15.78 14.00 6.50
CA GLN A 77 16.03 13.53 5.14
C GLN A 77 17.22 12.55 5.07
N CYS A 78 18.24 12.77 5.90
CA CYS A 78 19.44 11.96 5.88
C CYS A 78 19.26 10.66 6.69
N PRO A 79 19.47 9.49 6.08
CA PRO A 79 19.33 8.20 6.77
C PRO A 79 20.42 7.94 7.81
N LEU A 80 21.53 8.70 7.75
CA LEU A 80 22.68 8.61 8.64
C LEU A 80 22.50 9.42 9.93
N THR A 81 21.52 10.32 9.97
CA THR A 81 21.33 11.22 11.09
C THR A 81 20.81 10.47 12.32
N ARG A 82 21.40 10.75 13.47
CA ARG A 82 21.06 10.09 14.74
C ARG A 82 19.75 10.62 15.29
N SER A 83 18.99 9.75 15.96
CA SER A 83 17.76 10.16 16.65
C SER A 83 18.02 11.21 17.73
N SER A 84 19.22 11.20 18.34
CA SER A 84 19.68 12.21 19.29
C SER A 84 19.78 13.59 18.66
N THR A 85 20.32 13.72 17.45
CA THR A 85 20.41 15.00 16.73
C THR A 85 19.03 15.59 16.46
N ILE A 86 18.08 14.73 16.06
CA ILE A 86 16.69 15.13 15.79
C ILE A 86 16.01 15.58 17.08
N GLN A 87 16.23 14.86 18.21
CA GLN A 87 15.71 15.25 19.52
C GLN A 87 16.32 16.57 20.01
N LEU A 88 17.63 16.79 19.80
CA LEU A 88 18.31 18.03 20.17
C LEU A 88 17.72 19.21 19.39
N LEU A 89 17.57 19.08 18.07
CA LEU A 89 16.96 20.12 17.24
C LEU A 89 15.51 20.38 17.62
N LEU A 90 14.73 19.33 17.95
CA LEU A 90 13.35 19.46 18.43
C LEU A 90 13.26 20.21 19.77
N GLN A 91 14.09 19.85 20.75
CA GLN A 91 14.11 20.52 22.06
C GLN A 91 14.46 22.00 21.93
N GLN A 92 15.45 22.32 21.09
CA GLN A 92 15.87 23.70 20.88
C GLN A 92 14.84 24.49 20.07
N GLN A 93 14.10 23.85 19.14
CA GLN A 93 12.96 24.48 18.47
C GLN A 93 11.82 24.84 19.41
N THR A 94 11.60 24.06 20.47
CA THR A 94 10.57 24.36 21.48
C THR A 94 10.97 25.45 22.47
N ASP A 95 12.28 25.59 22.75
CA ASP A 95 12.81 26.61 23.67
C ASP A 95 12.89 28.00 23.01
N VAL A 96 13.22 28.06 21.71
CA VAL A 96 13.53 29.33 21.02
C VAL A 96 12.29 30.18 20.74
N ASP A 97 11.10 29.59 20.60
CA ASP A 97 9.88 30.37 20.41
C ASP A 97 8.64 29.60 20.87
N GLY A 98 8.14 29.93 22.07
CA GLY A 98 6.84 29.48 22.57
C GLY A 98 5.63 29.80 21.66
N LYS A 99 5.87 30.34 20.46
CA LYS A 99 4.91 30.51 19.36
C LYS A 99 5.58 30.24 18.01
N THR A 100 4.90 29.41 17.22
CA THR A 100 5.03 29.24 15.75
C THR A 100 6.17 28.37 15.24
N VAL A 101 5.90 27.06 15.19
CA VAL A 101 6.33 26.28 14.03
C VAL A 101 5.64 26.93 12.81
N PRO A 102 6.36 27.35 11.75
CA PRO A 102 5.74 27.96 10.58
C PRO A 102 4.69 27.00 10.00
N GLU A 103 3.49 27.51 9.74
CA GLU A 103 2.24 26.75 9.59
C GLU A 103 2.31 25.53 8.64
N ASN A 104 3.22 25.53 7.64
CA ASN A 104 3.31 24.49 6.61
C ASN A 104 4.50 23.51 6.74
N GLN A 105 5.49 23.77 7.60
CA GLN A 105 6.66 22.88 7.75
C GLN A 105 6.45 21.59 8.55
N PRO A 106 5.71 21.58 9.68
CA PRO A 106 5.53 20.36 10.47
C PRO A 106 4.70 19.32 9.71
N GLU A 107 3.78 19.78 8.85
CA GLU A 107 3.00 18.90 7.97
C GLU A 107 3.90 18.23 6.91
N LEU A 108 4.74 19.00 6.23
CA LEU A 108 5.70 18.47 5.25
C LEU A 108 6.71 17.48 5.88
N LEU A 109 7.19 17.78 7.08
CA LEU A 109 8.09 16.91 7.85
C LEU A 109 7.42 15.59 8.26
N LEU A 110 6.20 15.67 8.79
CA LEU A 110 5.44 14.50 9.23
C LEU A 110 5.07 13.63 8.02
N GLU A 111 4.64 14.24 6.91
CA GLU A 111 4.38 13.56 5.65
C GLU A 111 5.64 12.83 5.15
N HIS A 112 6.79 13.50 5.17
CA HIS A 112 8.07 12.90 4.78
C HIS A 112 8.43 11.71 5.67
N CYS A 113 8.25 11.85 6.99
CA CYS A 113 8.49 10.76 7.94
C CYS A 113 7.60 9.55 7.63
N CYS A 114 6.31 9.77 7.41
CA CYS A 114 5.38 8.72 7.00
C CYS A 114 5.83 8.05 5.69
N ARG A 115 6.15 8.83 4.66
CA ARG A 115 6.59 8.33 3.34
C ARG A 115 7.88 7.50 3.42
N LYS A 116 8.83 7.90 4.26
CA LYS A 116 10.11 7.18 4.45
C LYS A 116 10.03 6.03 5.46
N GLY A 117 8.90 5.84 6.13
CA GLY A 117 8.74 4.80 7.15
C GLY A 117 9.45 5.12 8.47
N LEU A 118 9.69 6.39 8.76
CA LEU A 118 10.25 6.89 10.03
C LEU A 118 9.17 6.94 11.12
N PHE A 119 8.59 5.79 11.46
CA PHE A 119 7.36 5.73 12.26
C PHE A 119 7.49 6.34 13.66
N ARG A 120 8.61 6.12 14.37
CA ARG A 120 8.82 6.73 15.70
C ARG A 120 8.90 8.25 15.64
N LEU A 121 9.62 8.78 14.66
CA LEU A 121 9.73 10.23 14.49
C LEU A 121 8.37 10.83 14.10
N ALA A 122 7.64 10.18 13.19
CA ALA A 122 6.28 10.56 12.85
C ALA A 122 5.37 10.57 14.08
N THR A 123 5.50 9.59 15.00
CA THR A 123 4.71 9.59 16.24
C THR A 123 5.03 10.73 17.18
N CYS A 124 6.30 11.16 17.27
CA CYS A 124 6.68 12.33 18.05
C CYS A 124 6.09 13.60 17.43
N PHE A 125 6.21 13.76 16.12
CA PHE A 125 5.69 14.93 15.42
C PHE A 125 4.17 15.08 15.55
N LEU A 126 3.44 13.96 15.57
CA LEU A 126 1.98 13.94 15.73
C LEU A 126 1.51 14.48 17.10
N GLU A 127 2.38 14.57 18.11
CA GLU A 127 2.03 15.12 19.43
C GLU A 127 1.92 16.66 19.43
N HIS A 128 2.43 17.33 18.41
CA HIS A 128 2.33 18.78 18.28
C HIS A 128 0.94 19.21 17.76
N LYS A 129 0.42 20.35 18.25
CA LYS A 129 -0.93 20.87 17.95
C LYS A 129 -1.05 21.49 16.53
N VAL A 130 -0.58 20.79 15.50
CA VAL A 130 -0.64 21.25 14.12
C VAL A 130 -1.87 20.63 13.44
N ARG A 131 -2.55 21.39 12.57
CA ARG A 131 -3.60 20.84 11.70
C ARG A 131 -2.94 19.95 10.67
N HIS A 132 -3.30 18.67 10.65
CA HIS A 132 -2.73 17.69 9.74
C HIS A 132 -3.82 17.07 8.88
N ASP A 133 -3.52 16.79 7.60
CA ASP A 133 -4.31 15.82 6.83
C ASP A 133 -4.04 14.39 7.35
N LEU A 134 -4.75 14.03 8.43
CA LEU A 134 -4.66 12.73 9.08
C LEU A 134 -4.98 11.57 8.13
N GLN A 135 -5.82 11.80 7.12
CA GLN A 135 -6.22 10.77 6.17
C GLN A 135 -5.09 10.46 5.19
N HIS A 136 -4.42 11.51 4.68
CA HIS A 136 -3.22 11.36 3.86
C HIS A 136 -2.07 10.71 4.64
N LEU A 137 -1.86 11.11 5.90
CA LEU A 137 -0.83 10.50 6.75
C LEU A 137 -1.09 9.01 7.01
N LEU A 138 -2.35 8.62 7.25
CA LEU A 138 -2.73 7.22 7.41
C LEU A 138 -2.43 6.40 6.15
N ARG A 139 -2.79 6.94 4.97
CA ARG A 139 -2.47 6.34 3.66
C ARG A 139 -0.96 6.12 3.50
N LEU A 140 -0.14 7.14 3.77
CA LEU A 140 1.32 7.04 3.66
C LEU A 140 1.90 6.02 4.64
N ALA A 141 1.47 6.03 5.90
CA ALA A 141 1.93 5.09 6.93
C ALA A 141 1.59 3.62 6.57
N LEU A 142 0.42 3.40 5.95
CA LEU A 142 0.02 2.08 5.46
C LEU A 142 0.88 1.63 4.28
N LEU A 143 1.28 2.53 3.37
CA LEU A 143 2.07 2.20 2.18
C LEU A 143 3.58 2.09 2.43
N ALA A 144 4.11 2.83 3.39
CA ALA A 144 5.54 2.93 3.65
C ALA A 144 6.22 1.56 3.79
N LEU A 145 7.53 1.47 3.54
CA LEU A 145 8.30 0.25 3.78
C LEU A 145 8.82 0.23 5.22
N THR A 146 8.96 -0.98 5.80
CA THR A 146 9.70 -1.17 7.06
C THR A 146 11.17 -1.44 6.76
N ALA A 147 12.07 -1.05 7.66
CA ALA A 147 13.47 -1.44 7.61
C ALA A 147 13.88 -2.03 8.97
N SER A 148 14.95 -2.84 8.99
CA SER A 148 15.53 -3.37 10.24
C SER A 148 16.29 -2.31 11.07
N LEU A 149 16.01 -1.04 10.83
CA LEU A 149 16.58 0.09 11.55
C LEU A 149 15.65 0.48 12.71
N PRO A 150 16.21 0.95 13.85
CA PRO A 150 15.43 1.37 14.99
C PRO A 150 14.43 2.47 14.59
N GLY A 151 13.18 2.33 15.04
CA GLY A 151 12.10 3.29 14.75
C GLY A 151 11.40 3.14 13.40
N ARG A 152 11.80 2.16 12.57
CA ARG A 152 11.19 1.83 11.27
C ARG A 152 10.56 0.43 11.24
N SER A 153 10.35 -0.17 12.41
CA SER A 153 9.85 -1.54 12.52
C SER A 153 8.34 -1.63 12.26
N SER A 154 7.83 -2.86 12.11
CA SER A 154 6.39 -3.12 11.97
C SER A 154 5.59 -2.74 13.22
N SER A 155 6.19 -2.87 14.41
CA SER A 155 5.58 -2.47 15.67
C SER A 155 5.48 -0.94 15.79
N ASP A 156 6.54 -0.22 15.39
CA ASP A 156 6.53 1.25 15.38
C ASP A 156 5.45 1.80 14.43
N ARG A 157 5.30 1.19 13.24
CA ARG A 157 4.20 1.51 12.32
C ARG A 157 2.83 1.29 12.96
N ALA A 158 2.64 0.16 13.63
CA ALA A 158 1.38 -0.14 14.29
C ALA A 158 1.07 0.89 15.38
N VAL A 159 2.08 1.41 16.09
CA VAL A 159 1.94 2.51 17.04
C VAL A 159 1.47 3.79 16.31
N LEU A 160 2.14 4.16 15.22
CA LEU A 160 1.75 5.34 14.42
C LEU A 160 0.32 5.26 13.91
N ILE A 161 -0.06 4.14 13.30
CA ILE A 161 -1.42 3.94 12.77
C ILE A 161 -2.46 4.06 13.89
N ARG A 162 -2.24 3.42 15.04
CA ARG A 162 -3.15 3.54 16.19
C ARG A 162 -3.28 4.99 16.67
N ARG A 163 -2.19 5.74 16.64
CA ARG A 163 -2.18 7.14 17.08
C ARG A 163 -2.93 8.03 16.09
N LEU A 164 -2.69 7.88 14.79
CA LEU A 164 -3.43 8.60 13.74
C LEU A 164 -4.94 8.37 13.87
N ILE A 165 -5.38 7.13 14.10
CA ILE A 165 -6.80 6.82 14.30
C ILE A 165 -7.35 7.50 15.56
N ARG A 166 -6.61 7.48 16.67
CA ARG A 166 -7.01 8.19 17.91
C ARG A 166 -7.15 9.70 17.72
N HIS A 167 -6.34 10.30 16.85
CA HIS A 167 -6.44 11.71 16.48
C HIS A 167 -7.56 12.00 15.47
N GLY A 168 -8.25 10.97 14.95
CA GLY A 168 -9.42 11.13 14.07
C GLY A 168 -9.22 10.63 12.63
N ALA A 169 -8.09 10.00 12.29
CA ALA A 169 -7.95 9.37 10.97
C ALA A 169 -8.98 8.25 10.80
N ASN A 170 -9.75 8.29 9.71
CA ASN A 170 -10.83 7.34 9.49
C ASN A 170 -10.35 6.18 8.59
N PRO A 171 -10.32 4.92 9.07
CA PRO A 171 -9.96 3.78 8.21
C PRO A 171 -10.91 3.61 7.01
N ASN A 172 -12.12 4.16 7.10
CA ASN A 172 -13.14 4.14 6.07
C ASN A 172 -13.19 5.45 5.26
N GLY A 173 -12.23 6.35 5.48
CA GLY A 173 -12.18 7.65 4.82
C GLY A 173 -11.77 7.56 3.35
N MET A 174 -11.97 8.68 2.66
CA MET A 174 -11.70 8.81 1.23
C MET A 174 -10.35 9.51 1.01
N VAL A 175 -9.55 8.99 0.08
CA VAL A 175 -8.20 9.50 -0.26
C VAL A 175 -8.09 9.82 -1.75
N ARG A 176 -7.16 10.72 -2.09
CA ARG A 176 -6.70 10.92 -3.46
C ARG A 176 -5.49 10.03 -3.72
N ALA A 177 -5.39 9.44 -4.91
CA ALA A 177 -4.23 8.62 -5.26
C ALA A 177 -3.02 9.48 -5.63
N THR A 178 -3.28 10.59 -6.32
CA THR A 178 -2.35 11.64 -6.69
C THR A 178 -3.02 13.00 -6.54
N ASP A 179 -2.22 14.07 -6.54
CA ASP A 179 -2.73 15.44 -6.46
C ASP A 179 -3.50 15.86 -7.73
N VAL A 180 -3.38 15.07 -8.80
CA VAL A 180 -4.05 15.29 -10.10
C VAL A 180 -5.42 14.61 -10.15
N ASP A 181 -5.66 13.59 -9.32
CA ASP A 181 -6.92 12.86 -9.32
C ASP A 181 -8.05 13.76 -8.80
N VAL A 182 -9.05 13.99 -9.65
CA VAL A 182 -10.22 14.81 -9.31
C VAL A 182 -11.06 14.15 -8.22
N ASP A 183 -11.12 12.82 -8.24
CA ASP A 183 -12.03 12.03 -7.41
C ASP A 183 -11.33 11.32 -6.26
N LYS A 184 -11.91 11.46 -5.06
CA LYS A 184 -11.49 10.66 -3.92
C LYS A 184 -12.04 9.24 -4.05
N ARG A 185 -11.26 8.26 -3.62
CA ARG A 185 -11.67 6.86 -3.51
C ARG A 185 -11.52 6.32 -2.10
N PRO A 186 -12.24 5.25 -1.71
CA PRO A 186 -12.10 4.66 -0.38
C PRO A 186 -10.64 4.27 -0.13
N LEU A 187 -10.14 4.52 1.09
CA LEU A 187 -8.77 4.15 1.46
C LEU A 187 -8.51 2.66 1.22
N LEU A 188 -9.50 1.80 1.45
CA LEU A 188 -9.39 0.37 1.17
C LEU A 188 -9.17 0.07 -0.32
N LEU A 189 -9.83 0.80 -1.23
CA LEU A 189 -9.64 0.63 -2.67
C LEU A 189 -8.21 1.01 -3.08
N GLU A 190 -7.70 2.13 -2.55
CA GLU A 190 -6.30 2.52 -2.76
C GLU A 190 -5.33 1.42 -2.31
N MET A 191 -5.51 0.90 -1.10
CA MET A 191 -4.63 -0.15 -0.57
C MET A 191 -4.71 -1.43 -1.38
N ALA A 192 -5.92 -1.80 -1.82
CA ALA A 192 -6.18 -3.02 -2.59
C ALA A 192 -5.46 -3.00 -3.95
N LEU A 193 -5.45 -1.85 -4.63
CA LEU A 193 -4.80 -1.68 -5.93
C LEU A 193 -3.27 -1.60 -5.83
N THR A 194 -2.74 -1.13 -4.70
CA THR A 194 -1.31 -0.85 -4.52
C THR A 194 -0.55 -2.00 -3.86
N SER A 195 -1.05 -2.57 -2.76
CA SER A 195 -0.31 -3.58 -2.01
C SER A 195 -1.20 -4.48 -1.16
N HIS A 196 -1.01 -5.80 -1.33
CA HIS A 196 -1.58 -6.81 -0.43
C HIS A 196 -1.22 -6.56 1.04
N SER A 197 0.03 -6.16 1.31
CA SER A 197 0.51 -5.92 2.67
C SER A 197 -0.17 -4.71 3.32
N ALA A 198 -0.41 -3.64 2.55
CA ALA A 198 -1.08 -2.44 3.02
C ALA A 198 -2.57 -2.70 3.25
N THR A 199 -3.20 -3.48 2.35
CA THR A 199 -4.59 -3.94 2.51
C THR A 199 -4.77 -4.73 3.81
N LYS A 200 -3.86 -5.69 4.07
CA LYS A 200 -3.86 -6.48 5.31
C LYS A 200 -3.72 -5.62 6.56
N ARG A 201 -2.89 -4.57 6.51
CA ARG A 201 -2.73 -3.63 7.63
C ARG A 201 -4.00 -2.83 7.87
N LEU A 202 -4.64 -2.33 6.80
CA LEU A 202 -5.87 -1.55 6.93
C LEU A 202 -7.01 -2.40 7.49
N LEU A 203 -7.22 -3.61 6.97
CA LEU A 203 -8.27 -4.52 7.43
C LEU A 203 -8.04 -5.03 8.86
N ALA A 204 -6.82 -4.94 9.39
CA ALA A 204 -6.53 -5.24 10.79
C ALA A 204 -6.95 -4.12 11.75
N ILE A 205 -7.31 -2.93 11.24
CA ILE A 205 -7.83 -1.84 12.05
C ILE A 205 -9.28 -2.15 12.43
N ARG A 206 -9.59 -2.05 13.73
CA ARG A 206 -10.96 -2.25 14.23
C ARG A 206 -11.90 -1.22 13.59
N GLY A 207 -13.01 -1.69 13.04
CA GLY A 207 -14.00 -0.84 12.38
C GLY A 207 -13.71 -0.53 10.90
N ALA A 208 -12.64 -1.08 10.32
CA ALA A 208 -12.42 -1.04 8.88
C ALA A 208 -13.55 -1.80 8.16
N ASP A 209 -14.31 -1.10 7.32
CA ASP A 209 -15.38 -1.68 6.53
C ASP A 209 -14.83 -2.18 5.18
N VAL A 210 -14.98 -3.47 4.95
CA VAL A 210 -14.51 -4.14 3.74
C VAL A 210 -15.37 -3.84 2.51
N ASN A 211 -16.61 -3.38 2.73
CA ASN A 211 -17.64 -3.18 1.71
C ASN A 211 -17.91 -1.70 1.38
N ILE A 212 -16.99 -0.80 1.76
CA ILE A 212 -17.11 0.61 1.42
C ILE A 212 -17.16 0.77 -0.09
N GLN A 213 -18.13 1.54 -0.55
CA GLN A 213 -18.31 1.87 -1.94
C GLN A 213 -17.69 3.22 -2.26
N ASP A 214 -17.13 3.34 -3.45
CA ASP A 214 -16.81 4.63 -4.03
C ASP A 214 -18.08 5.35 -4.53
N LYS A 215 -17.89 6.52 -5.14
CA LYS A 215 -19.00 7.31 -5.70
C LYS A 215 -19.76 6.63 -6.85
N TYR A 216 -19.21 5.55 -7.41
CA TYR A 216 -19.82 4.76 -8.47
C TYR A 216 -20.55 3.50 -7.94
N GLY A 217 -20.53 3.29 -6.62
CA GLY A 217 -21.14 2.10 -5.99
C GLY A 217 -20.23 0.87 -6.00
N HIS A 218 -18.95 1.02 -6.38
CA HIS A 218 -17.99 -0.07 -6.46
C HIS A 218 -17.20 -0.23 -5.17
N THR A 219 -17.05 -1.47 -4.72
CA THR A 219 -16.20 -1.85 -3.58
C THR A 219 -14.76 -2.12 -4.03
N ALA A 220 -13.84 -2.23 -3.08
CA ALA A 220 -12.47 -2.65 -3.37
C ALA A 220 -12.43 -4.02 -4.09
N LEU A 221 -13.29 -4.95 -3.70
CA LEU A 221 -13.39 -6.25 -4.36
C LEU A 221 -13.90 -6.11 -5.80
N SER A 222 -14.96 -5.35 -6.05
CA SER A 222 -15.52 -5.21 -7.41
C SER A 222 -14.51 -4.62 -8.38
N TRP A 223 -13.73 -3.62 -7.96
CA TRP A 223 -12.67 -3.04 -8.78
C TRP A 223 -11.55 -4.04 -9.12
N LEU A 224 -11.10 -4.84 -8.15
CA LEU A 224 -10.08 -5.87 -8.41
C LEU A 224 -10.57 -6.92 -9.40
N LEU A 225 -11.85 -7.28 -9.35
CA LEU A 225 -12.44 -8.24 -10.28
C LEU A 225 -12.61 -7.68 -11.69
N LEU A 226 -12.82 -6.38 -11.84
CA LEU A 226 -12.98 -5.70 -13.14
C LEU A 226 -11.63 -5.37 -13.81
N GLU A 227 -10.67 -4.82 -13.05
CA GLU A 227 -9.48 -4.17 -13.62
C GLU A 227 -8.17 -4.90 -13.32
N ASN A 228 -8.12 -5.78 -12.32
CA ASN A 228 -6.85 -6.31 -11.82
C ASN A 228 -6.90 -7.80 -11.43
N HIS A 229 -6.90 -8.66 -12.44
CA HIS A 229 -6.87 -10.12 -12.25
C HIS A 229 -5.59 -10.64 -11.57
N SER A 230 -4.53 -9.83 -11.47
CA SER A 230 -3.26 -10.24 -10.84
C SER A 230 -3.31 -10.20 -9.30
N ALA A 231 -4.30 -9.54 -8.71
CA ALA A 231 -4.40 -9.30 -7.26
C ALA A 231 -5.02 -10.47 -6.46
N ARG A 232 -4.81 -11.72 -6.88
CA ARG A 232 -5.45 -12.92 -6.29
C ARG A 232 -5.33 -13.01 -4.76
N LYS A 233 -4.14 -12.70 -4.21
CA LYS A 233 -3.89 -12.72 -2.75
C LYS A 233 -4.73 -11.67 -2.02
N THR A 234 -4.91 -10.49 -2.62
CA THR A 234 -5.73 -9.42 -2.06
C THR A 234 -7.22 -9.75 -2.15
N VAL A 235 -7.68 -10.33 -3.27
CA VAL A 235 -9.05 -10.85 -3.39
C VAL A 235 -9.35 -11.90 -2.33
N ALA A 236 -8.46 -12.88 -2.16
CA ALA A 236 -8.59 -13.92 -1.13
C ALA A 236 -8.74 -13.33 0.27
N LEU A 237 -7.97 -12.29 0.58
CA LEU A 237 -8.01 -11.58 1.86
C LEU A 237 -9.34 -10.84 2.04
N LEU A 238 -9.80 -10.10 1.04
CA LEU A 238 -11.06 -9.36 1.09
C LEU A 238 -12.25 -10.31 1.32
N LEU A 239 -12.32 -11.43 0.60
CA LEU A 239 -13.36 -12.45 0.79
C LEU A 239 -13.33 -13.05 2.20
N LYS A 240 -12.13 -13.36 2.73
CA LYS A 240 -11.97 -13.82 4.12
C LYS A 240 -12.45 -12.81 5.14
N CYS A 241 -12.34 -11.52 4.84
CA CYS A 241 -12.82 -10.43 5.68
C CYS A 241 -14.31 -10.10 5.47
N GLY A 242 -15.05 -10.88 4.66
CA GLY A 242 -16.49 -10.69 4.45
C GLY A 242 -16.85 -9.68 3.35
N ALA A 243 -15.96 -9.49 2.37
CA ALA A 243 -16.28 -8.70 1.19
C ALA A 243 -17.43 -9.34 0.39
N LYS A 244 -18.45 -8.54 0.08
CA LYS A 244 -19.62 -8.95 -0.68
C LYS A 244 -19.33 -8.88 -2.17
N LEU A 245 -19.75 -9.92 -2.88
CA LEU A 245 -19.69 -9.94 -4.33
C LEU A 245 -20.80 -9.07 -4.92
N GLN A 246 -20.48 -8.36 -6.01
CA GLN A 246 -21.46 -7.61 -6.78
C GLN A 246 -21.67 -8.26 -8.15
N PRO A 247 -22.93 -8.45 -8.61
CA PRO A 247 -23.21 -9.14 -9.87
C PRO A 247 -22.43 -8.58 -11.07
N ARG A 248 -22.40 -7.25 -11.21
CA ARG A 248 -21.70 -6.55 -12.31
C ARG A 248 -20.20 -6.90 -12.39
N SER A 249 -19.55 -7.11 -11.25
CA SER A 249 -18.12 -7.44 -11.21
C SER A 249 -17.81 -8.90 -11.55
N LEU A 250 -18.80 -9.79 -11.43
CA LEU A 250 -18.65 -11.21 -11.75
C LEU A 250 -18.87 -11.50 -13.24
N GLU A 251 -19.71 -10.72 -13.91
CA GLU A 251 -20.05 -10.90 -15.32
C GLU A 251 -18.80 -10.86 -16.22
N GLY A 252 -17.87 -9.93 -15.96
CA GLY A 252 -16.60 -9.86 -16.66
C GLY A 252 -15.76 -11.13 -16.51
N ILE A 253 -15.67 -11.67 -15.29
CA ILE A 253 -14.90 -12.90 -15.02
C ILE A 253 -15.55 -14.12 -15.67
N ILE A 254 -16.89 -14.23 -15.63
CA ILE A 254 -17.61 -15.31 -16.30
C ILE A 254 -17.30 -15.24 -17.79
N ARG A 255 -17.52 -14.08 -18.43
CA ARG A 255 -17.22 -13.86 -19.85
C ARG A 255 -15.79 -14.26 -20.20
N ASP A 256 -14.83 -13.83 -19.40
CA ASP A 256 -13.41 -14.03 -19.69
C ASP A 256 -12.93 -15.48 -19.42
N THR A 257 -13.74 -16.28 -18.72
CA THR A 257 -13.51 -17.71 -18.47
C THR A 257 -14.45 -18.63 -19.24
N THR A 258 -15.33 -18.08 -20.08
CA THR A 258 -16.11 -18.84 -21.05
C THR A 258 -15.21 -19.21 -22.24
N PHE A 259 -15.34 -20.44 -22.72
CA PHE A 259 -14.64 -20.93 -23.90
C PHE A 259 -15.57 -21.88 -24.67
N ARG A 260 -15.40 -21.95 -25.99
CA ARG A 260 -16.18 -22.80 -26.90
C ARG A 260 -15.31 -23.77 -27.67
N THR A 261 -14.01 -23.52 -27.75
CA THR A 261 -13.06 -24.34 -28.50
C THR A 261 -11.91 -24.78 -27.61
N HIS A 262 -11.26 -25.88 -27.99
CA HIS A 262 -10.05 -26.35 -27.30
C HIS A 262 -8.93 -25.29 -27.33
N GLN A 263 -8.81 -24.54 -28.42
CA GLN A 263 -7.83 -23.45 -28.53
C GLN A 263 -8.12 -22.33 -27.53
N GLU A 264 -9.38 -21.93 -27.36
CA GLU A 264 -9.79 -20.95 -26.35
C GLU A 264 -9.50 -21.44 -24.94
N LEU A 265 -9.75 -22.73 -24.64
CA LEU A 265 -9.40 -23.33 -23.36
C LEU A 265 -7.90 -23.28 -23.07
N VAL A 266 -7.07 -23.71 -24.03
CA VAL A 266 -5.60 -23.68 -23.87
C VAL A 266 -5.10 -22.24 -23.72
N THR A 267 -5.66 -21.28 -24.47
CA THR A 267 -5.27 -19.87 -24.33
C THR A 267 -5.69 -19.27 -22.99
N LEU A 268 -6.86 -19.64 -22.45
CA LEU A 268 -7.31 -19.26 -21.11
C LEU A 268 -6.31 -19.75 -20.05
N LEU A 269 -5.93 -21.03 -20.11
CA LEU A 269 -5.05 -21.65 -19.11
C LEU A 269 -3.58 -21.21 -19.21
N SER A 270 -3.12 -20.83 -20.41
CA SER A 270 -1.71 -20.48 -20.67
C SER A 270 -1.46 -18.97 -20.72
N ARG A 271 -2.35 -18.17 -21.31
CA ARG A 271 -2.18 -16.70 -21.45
C ARG A 271 -2.95 -15.90 -20.40
N ARG A 272 -4.00 -16.47 -19.82
CA ARG A 272 -4.86 -15.81 -18.81
C ARG A 272 -4.87 -16.58 -17.48
N GLU A 273 -3.71 -17.08 -17.07
CA GLU A 273 -3.56 -17.88 -15.85
C GLU A 273 -4.10 -17.15 -14.61
N ASN A 274 -3.81 -15.85 -14.48
CA ASN A 274 -4.29 -15.05 -13.35
C ASN A 274 -5.82 -14.98 -13.29
N THR A 275 -6.49 -14.81 -14.43
CA THR A 275 -7.95 -14.78 -14.53
C THR A 275 -8.54 -16.15 -14.17
N PHE A 276 -7.92 -17.23 -14.65
CA PHE A 276 -8.35 -18.58 -14.33
C PHE A 276 -8.20 -18.91 -12.83
N GLU A 277 -7.05 -18.60 -12.23
CA GLU A 277 -6.79 -18.81 -10.81
C GLU A 277 -7.70 -17.96 -9.91
N LEU A 278 -8.01 -16.74 -10.35
CA LEU A 278 -8.99 -15.88 -9.69
C LEU A 278 -10.40 -16.46 -9.79
N PHE A 279 -10.81 -16.93 -10.96
CA PHE A 279 -12.10 -17.59 -11.19
C PHE A 279 -12.25 -18.83 -10.31
N ARG A 280 -11.23 -19.69 -10.24
CA ARG A 280 -11.24 -20.89 -9.40
C ARG A 280 -11.33 -20.55 -7.91
N LEU A 281 -10.69 -19.46 -7.48
CA LEU A 281 -10.81 -18.95 -6.12
C LEU A 281 -12.23 -18.47 -5.81
N LEU A 282 -12.85 -17.71 -6.72
CA LEU A 282 -14.23 -17.26 -6.58
C LEU A 282 -15.21 -18.43 -6.57
N TYR A 283 -15.04 -19.39 -7.48
CA TYR A 283 -15.87 -20.61 -7.52
C TYR A 283 -15.85 -21.35 -6.18
N LYS A 284 -14.66 -21.60 -5.62
CA LYS A 284 -14.51 -22.24 -4.31
C LYS A 284 -15.17 -21.43 -3.18
N HIS A 285 -15.04 -20.11 -3.21
CA HIS A 285 -15.68 -19.24 -2.24
C HIS A 285 -17.22 -19.29 -2.35
N CYS A 286 -17.77 -19.10 -3.55
CA CYS A 286 -19.21 -19.16 -3.78
C CYS A 286 -19.78 -20.53 -3.41
N ASN A 287 -19.10 -21.62 -3.73
CA ASN A 287 -19.58 -22.97 -3.40
C ASN A 287 -19.63 -23.21 -1.87
N SER A 288 -18.66 -22.69 -1.11
CA SER A 288 -18.67 -22.80 0.35
C SER A 288 -19.65 -21.86 1.06
N HIS A 289 -20.11 -20.81 0.36
CA HIS A 289 -21.02 -19.80 0.90
C HIS A 289 -22.39 -19.75 0.20
N ALA A 290 -22.70 -20.70 -0.69
CA ALA A 290 -23.95 -20.73 -1.46
C ALA A 290 -25.21 -20.74 -0.57
N ALA A 291 -25.13 -21.35 0.61
CA ALA A 291 -26.24 -21.35 1.58
C ALA A 291 -26.50 -19.98 2.24
N LYS A 292 -25.60 -18.99 2.09
CA LYS A 292 -25.61 -17.74 2.85
C LYS A 292 -25.99 -16.51 2.03
N GLY A 293 -25.99 -16.58 0.71
CA GLY A 293 -26.16 -15.40 -0.14
C GLY A 293 -26.68 -15.69 -1.54
N GLN A 294 -27.68 -14.90 -1.96
CA GLN A 294 -28.29 -15.00 -3.28
C GLN A 294 -27.30 -14.69 -4.41
N THR A 295 -26.29 -13.84 -4.14
CA THR A 295 -25.25 -13.47 -5.10
C THR A 295 -24.36 -14.65 -5.49
N GLU A 296 -23.98 -15.46 -4.51
CA GLU A 296 -23.15 -16.65 -4.67
C GLU A 296 -23.93 -17.73 -5.44
N VAL A 297 -25.20 -17.93 -5.10
CA VAL A 297 -26.11 -18.83 -5.83
C VAL A 297 -26.29 -18.39 -7.27
N ASN A 298 -26.59 -17.10 -7.49
CA ASN A 298 -26.77 -16.55 -8.83
C ASN A 298 -25.50 -16.66 -9.66
N PHE A 299 -24.33 -16.40 -9.06
CA PHE A 299 -23.05 -16.61 -9.72
C PHE A 299 -22.91 -18.05 -10.20
N LEU A 300 -23.08 -19.02 -9.29
CA LEU A 300 -22.97 -20.44 -9.63
C LEU A 300 -23.96 -20.87 -10.72
N ALA A 301 -25.19 -20.35 -10.68
CA ALA A 301 -26.24 -20.64 -11.65
C ALA A 301 -26.02 -19.97 -13.02
N SER A 302 -25.38 -18.81 -13.06
CA SER A 302 -25.12 -18.06 -14.30
C SER A 302 -23.93 -18.58 -15.12
N MET A 303 -23.13 -19.49 -14.55
CA MET A 303 -21.94 -20.00 -15.24
C MET A 303 -22.31 -21.05 -16.30
N PRO A 304 -21.63 -21.02 -17.46
CA PRO A 304 -21.65 -22.14 -18.39
C PRO A 304 -21.15 -23.43 -17.73
N ARG A 305 -21.70 -24.57 -18.16
CA ARG A 305 -21.35 -25.90 -17.63
C ARG A 305 -19.86 -26.18 -17.81
N GLU A 306 -19.32 -25.75 -18.94
CA GLU A 306 -17.92 -25.78 -19.35
C GLU A 306 -17.00 -25.19 -18.26
N SER A 307 -17.27 -23.94 -17.88
CA SER A 307 -16.48 -23.19 -16.91
C SER A 307 -16.62 -23.77 -15.50
N ALA A 308 -17.81 -24.29 -15.14
CA ALA A 308 -18.03 -24.95 -13.87
C ALA A 308 -17.24 -26.27 -13.74
N ILE A 309 -17.17 -27.07 -14.80
CA ILE A 309 -16.34 -28.29 -14.83
C ILE A 309 -14.87 -27.90 -14.69
N LEU A 310 -14.42 -26.91 -15.46
CA LEU A 310 -13.03 -26.43 -15.42
C LEU A 310 -12.61 -25.98 -14.02
N ALA A 311 -13.50 -25.29 -13.28
CA ALA A 311 -13.23 -24.88 -11.89
C ALA A 311 -12.98 -26.05 -10.92
N ARG A 312 -13.60 -27.21 -11.19
CA ARG A 312 -13.53 -28.43 -10.36
C ARG A 312 -12.36 -29.35 -10.73
N MET A 313 -11.72 -29.16 -11.86
CA MET A 313 -10.63 -30.03 -12.33
C MET A 313 -9.43 -30.04 -11.38
N SER A 314 -8.70 -31.15 -11.37
CA SER A 314 -7.47 -31.27 -10.60
C SER A 314 -6.32 -30.51 -11.24
N ASP A 315 -5.32 -30.13 -10.45
CA ASP A 315 -4.14 -29.41 -10.95
C ASP A 315 -3.35 -30.25 -11.96
N ARG A 316 -3.45 -31.59 -11.86
CA ARG A 316 -2.83 -32.52 -12.81
C ARG A 316 -3.49 -32.38 -14.18
N ASP A 317 -4.81 -32.49 -14.24
CA ASP A 317 -5.56 -32.38 -15.49
C ASP A 317 -5.36 -31.02 -16.16
N ILE A 318 -5.36 -29.94 -15.38
CA ILE A 318 -5.10 -28.57 -15.87
C ILE A 318 -3.69 -28.48 -16.46
N ASN A 319 -2.69 -29.09 -15.83
CA ASN A 319 -1.32 -29.11 -16.32
C ASN A 319 -1.14 -29.97 -17.57
N ASP A 320 -1.90 -31.05 -17.72
CA ASP A 320 -1.87 -31.89 -18.91
C ASP A 320 -2.50 -31.15 -20.11
N ILE A 321 -3.62 -30.45 -19.90
CA ILE A 321 -4.25 -29.60 -20.92
C ILE A 321 -3.28 -28.48 -21.36
N ARG A 322 -2.58 -27.84 -20.41
CA ARG A 322 -1.57 -26.81 -20.71
C ARG A 322 -0.44 -27.32 -21.61
N LYS A 323 -0.02 -28.57 -21.44
CA LYS A 323 1.05 -29.20 -22.22
C LYS A 323 0.58 -29.68 -23.60
N GLY A 324 -0.72 -29.60 -23.89
CA GLY A 324 -1.29 -30.17 -25.11
C GLY A 324 -1.30 -31.70 -25.11
N ASN A 325 -1.09 -32.34 -23.95
CA ASN A 325 -1.17 -33.79 -23.79
C ASN A 325 -2.65 -34.17 -23.67
N VAL A 326 -3.34 -34.18 -24.81
CA VAL A 326 -4.76 -34.52 -24.90
C VAL A 326 -4.89 -36.05 -24.96
N PHE A 327 -4.76 -36.75 -23.82
CA PHE A 327 -5.56 -37.98 -23.64
C PHE A 327 -7.03 -37.54 -23.58
N PRO A 328 -8.01 -38.36 -24.02
CA PRO A 328 -9.38 -37.91 -24.23
C PRO A 328 -9.84 -37.21 -22.95
N ILE A 329 -9.88 -35.89 -23.01
CA ILE A 329 -10.30 -35.04 -21.91
C ILE A 329 -11.69 -35.57 -21.66
N SER A 330 -11.86 -36.24 -20.52
CA SER A 330 -13.02 -37.05 -20.12
C SER A 330 -14.20 -36.92 -21.09
N PRO A 331 -14.77 -38.00 -21.70
CA PRO A 331 -15.73 -37.95 -22.82
C PRO A 331 -16.83 -36.87 -22.75
N TYR A 332 -17.12 -36.36 -21.55
CA TYR A 332 -17.74 -35.08 -21.24
C TYR A 332 -17.24 -33.84 -22.03
N PHE A 333 -15.95 -33.58 -22.21
CA PHE A 333 -15.48 -32.34 -22.87
C PHE A 333 -15.68 -32.39 -24.39
N ASP A 334 -15.48 -33.54 -25.02
CA ASP A 334 -15.76 -33.73 -26.46
C ASP A 334 -17.27 -33.57 -26.74
N LEU A 335 -18.14 -33.99 -25.81
CA LEU A 335 -19.59 -33.79 -25.89
C LEU A 335 -20.02 -32.32 -25.72
N ILE A 336 -19.25 -31.55 -24.95
CA ILE A 336 -19.56 -30.17 -24.61
C ILE A 336 -18.98 -29.18 -25.63
N LEU A 337 -17.78 -29.45 -26.17
CA LEU A 337 -17.11 -28.63 -27.18
C LEU A 337 -17.56 -28.97 -28.62
N ALA A 338 -18.38 -30.01 -28.80
CA ALA A 338 -18.99 -30.30 -30.09
C ALA A 338 -19.87 -29.09 -30.52
N PRO A 339 -19.67 -28.54 -31.73
CA PRO A 339 -20.49 -27.44 -32.21
C PRO A 339 -21.95 -27.88 -32.21
N LYS A 340 -22.83 -27.14 -31.53
CA LYS A 340 -24.28 -27.38 -31.59
C LYS A 340 -24.72 -27.32 -33.05
N SER A 341 -24.93 -28.48 -33.65
CA SER A 341 -25.50 -28.56 -34.99
C SER A 341 -26.87 -27.90 -34.95
N HIS A 342 -27.09 -26.94 -35.85
CA HIS A 342 -28.42 -26.42 -36.14
C HIS A 342 -29.25 -27.58 -36.69
N HIS A 343 -29.97 -28.29 -35.81
CA HIS A 343 -31.12 -29.08 -36.22
C HIS A 343 -32.30 -28.69 -35.37
N GLY A 344 -33.29 -28.11 -36.06
CA GLY A 344 -34.58 -27.78 -35.49
C GLY A 344 -35.28 -29.01 -34.94
N SER A 345 -36.20 -28.73 -34.01
CA SER A 345 -37.45 -29.46 -33.80
C SER A 345 -37.33 -30.98 -33.71
N GLN A 346 -37.27 -31.50 -32.48
CA GLN A 346 -38.39 -32.21 -31.84
C GLN A 346 -37.87 -33.09 -30.68
N GLY A 347 -38.58 -33.02 -29.55
CA GLY A 347 -38.86 -34.21 -28.76
C GLY A 347 -37.81 -34.69 -27.76
N GLN A 348 -38.19 -34.54 -26.50
CA GLN A 348 -37.99 -35.51 -25.40
C GLN A 348 -36.81 -35.34 -24.42
N ARG A 349 -37.27 -35.05 -23.20
CA ARG A 349 -36.87 -35.59 -21.89
C ARG A 349 -35.58 -35.06 -21.27
N GLN A 350 -35.81 -34.10 -20.37
CA GLN A 350 -35.16 -34.05 -19.07
C GLN A 350 -34.93 -35.46 -18.53
N GLN A 351 -33.67 -35.82 -18.34
CA GLN A 351 -33.28 -36.74 -17.30
C GLN A 351 -32.35 -36.00 -16.36
N ASP A 352 -32.83 -35.88 -15.12
CA ASP A 352 -32.05 -35.56 -13.95
C ASP A 352 -30.85 -36.51 -13.90
N VAL A 353 -29.65 -35.93 -13.87
CA VAL A 353 -28.46 -36.64 -13.39
C VAL A 353 -28.01 -35.89 -12.14
N VAL A 354 -28.47 -36.40 -11.01
CA VAL A 354 -27.83 -36.29 -9.71
C VAL A 354 -26.37 -36.70 -9.87
N TRP A 355 -25.42 -35.87 -9.40
CA TRP A 355 -24.15 -36.16 -8.68
C TRP A 355 -23.26 -34.90 -8.63
#